data_AF-A0A922IN67-F1
#
_entry.id   AF-A0A922IN67-F1
#
_cell.length_a   1.000
_cell.length_b   1.000
_cell.length_c   1.000
_cell.angle_alpha   90.00
_cell.angle_beta   90.00
_cell.angle_gamma   90.00
#
_symmetry.space_group_name_H-M   'P 1'
#
loop_
_entity.id
_entity.type
_entity.pdbx_description
1 polymer ?
#
loop_
_entity_poly.entity_id
_entity_poly.type
_entity_poly.pdbx_seq_one_letter_code
_entity_poly.pdbx_strand_id
1 'polypeptide(L)'
;MFAQYYFIVHLNYGLRASAVCLSLSFGCMFLCELGYILASKVYKETWSGFKLNSALSNWSIFFKLGIPGVLMVALEEWCFEMMTLMAGTLGSVTLGAQAIVFQIQSIIYMVPLGLFTAVNIRVGQRLGAFDPVGARYVYFTALTIISIVALFTGLPVVLLRHYIPYMFTSDEEVCSLASQLLPMLLLFQFLEGFAVSTF
;
A
#
# COMPACT_ATOMS: atom_id res chain seq x y z
N MET A 1 -3.75 -11.19 -13.02
CA MET A 1 -3.71 -12.64 -12.74
C MET A 1 -4.19 -13.51 -13.91
N PHE A 2 -5.45 -13.46 -14.36
CA PHE A 2 -5.92 -14.36 -15.44
C PHE A 2 -5.16 -14.23 -16.76
N ALA A 3 -4.87 -13.00 -17.21
CA ALA A 3 -4.05 -12.77 -18.39
C ALA A 3 -2.61 -13.29 -18.23
N GLN A 4 -2.00 -13.05 -17.06
CA GLN A 4 -0.66 -13.55 -16.71
C GLN A 4 -0.59 -15.09 -16.72
N TYR A 5 -1.59 -15.75 -16.11
CA TYR A 5 -1.71 -17.20 -16.13
C TYR A 5 -1.81 -17.73 -17.56
N TYR A 6 -2.64 -17.11 -18.39
CA TYR A 6 -2.80 -17.52 -19.80
C TYR A 6 -1.50 -17.33 -20.61
N PHE A 7 -0.82 -16.20 -20.49
CA PHE A 7 0.42 -15.93 -21.23
C PHE A 7 1.61 -16.79 -20.77
N ILE A 8 1.68 -17.14 -19.48
CA ILE A 8 2.76 -17.98 -18.94
C ILE A 8 2.51 -19.46 -19.27
N VAL A 9 1.29 -19.96 -19.10
CA VAL A 9 0.97 -21.39 -19.21
C VAL A 9 0.70 -21.83 -20.67
N HIS A 10 0.09 -20.99 -21.50
CA HIS A 10 -0.25 -21.38 -22.89
C HIS A 10 0.74 -20.86 -23.94
N LEU A 11 1.46 -19.77 -23.67
CA LEU A 11 2.30 -19.09 -24.66
C LEU A 11 3.81 -19.20 -24.37
N ASN A 12 4.23 -19.83 -23.27
CA ASN A 12 5.63 -20.20 -22.95
C ASN A 12 6.67 -19.04 -22.98
N TYR A 13 6.23 -17.79 -22.85
CA TYR A 13 7.09 -16.59 -22.96
C TYR A 13 7.93 -16.28 -21.69
N GLY A 14 7.90 -17.14 -20.67
CA GLY A 14 8.69 -16.98 -19.44
C GLY A 14 8.42 -15.67 -18.68
N LEU A 15 9.39 -15.25 -17.85
CA LEU A 15 9.29 -14.05 -17.00
C LEU A 15 9.01 -12.73 -17.76
N ARG A 16 9.40 -12.64 -19.04
CA ARG A 16 9.22 -11.43 -19.86
C ARG A 16 7.74 -11.13 -20.14
N ALA A 17 6.90 -12.16 -20.31
CA ALA A 17 5.46 -11.97 -20.49
C ALA A 17 4.81 -11.33 -19.26
N SER A 18 5.29 -11.66 -18.06
CA SER A 18 4.79 -11.07 -16.82
C SER A 18 5.03 -9.55 -16.78
N ALA A 19 6.24 -9.11 -17.15
CA ALA A 19 6.59 -7.70 -17.21
C ALA A 19 5.71 -6.93 -18.23
N VAL A 20 5.53 -7.48 -19.44
CA VAL A 20 4.69 -6.86 -20.48
C VAL A 20 3.23 -6.75 -20.03
N CYS A 21 2.68 -7.79 -19.41
CA CYS A 21 1.30 -7.76 -18.89
C CYS A 21 1.12 -6.70 -17.80
N LEU A 22 2.13 -6.54 -16.92
CA LEU A 22 2.11 -5.54 -15.86
C LEU A 22 2.13 -4.13 -16.46
N SER A 23 3.04 -3.85 -17.39
CA SER A 23 3.13 -2.56 -18.08
C SER A 23 1.85 -2.23 -18.83
N LEU A 24 1.25 -3.21 -19.50
CA LEU A 24 -0.03 -3.04 -20.19
C LEU A 24 -1.15 -2.72 -19.20
N SER A 25 -1.17 -3.38 -18.04
CA SER A 25 -2.18 -3.13 -17.00
C SER A 25 -2.10 -1.70 -16.47
N PHE A 26 -0.88 -1.19 -16.20
CA PHE A 26 -0.69 0.21 -15.81
C PHE A 26 -1.06 1.19 -16.93
N GLY A 27 -0.75 0.86 -18.19
CA GLY A 27 -1.17 1.65 -19.34
C GLY A 27 -2.70 1.74 -19.45
N CYS A 28 -3.40 0.62 -19.30
CA CYS A 28 -4.86 0.59 -19.29
C CYS A 28 -5.44 1.39 -18.12
N MET A 29 -4.88 1.26 -16.91
CA MET A 29 -5.30 2.04 -15.74
C MET A 29 -5.18 3.55 -16.00
N PHE A 30 -4.04 3.98 -16.53
CA PHE A 30 -3.81 5.38 -16.92
C PHE A 30 -4.81 5.87 -17.96
N LEU A 31 -5.10 5.08 -18.99
CA LEU A 31 -6.09 5.43 -20.02
C LEU A 31 -7.51 5.54 -19.45
N CYS A 32 -7.88 4.63 -18.54
CA CYS A 32 -9.17 4.68 -17.86
C CYS A 32 -9.31 5.92 -16.97
N GLU A 33 -8.29 6.28 -16.20
CA GLU A 33 -8.27 7.48 -15.37
C GLU A 33 -8.33 8.75 -16.23
N LEU A 34 -7.57 8.82 -17.32
CA LEU A 34 -7.66 9.91 -18.29
C LEU A 34 -9.07 10.01 -18.88
N GLY A 35 -9.64 8.88 -19.31
CA GLY A 35 -11.01 8.80 -19.82
C GLY A 35 -12.03 9.32 -18.81
N TYR A 36 -11.88 8.93 -17.54
CA TYR A 36 -12.72 9.40 -16.44
C TYR A 36 -12.58 10.91 -16.22
N ILE A 37 -11.36 11.46 -16.19
CA ILE A 37 -11.12 12.90 -16.02
C ILE A 37 -11.75 13.70 -17.17
N LEU A 38 -11.59 13.21 -18.42
CA LEU A 38 -12.16 13.86 -19.60
C LEU A 38 -13.69 13.80 -19.62
N ALA A 39 -14.28 12.65 -19.26
CA ALA A 39 -15.73 12.45 -19.24
C ALA A 39 -16.42 13.22 -18.09
N SER A 40 -15.85 13.18 -16.88
CA SER A 40 -16.38 13.85 -15.69
C SER A 40 -16.19 15.37 -15.73
N LYS A 41 -15.32 15.88 -16.63
CA LYS A 41 -15.02 17.32 -16.80
C LYS A 41 -14.53 18.03 -15.52
N VAL A 42 -14.08 17.28 -14.52
CA VAL A 42 -13.55 17.80 -13.24
C VAL A 42 -12.34 18.73 -13.47
N TYR A 43 -11.60 18.51 -14.56
CA TYR A 43 -10.48 19.38 -14.94
C TYR A 43 -10.90 20.82 -15.23
N LYS A 44 -12.17 21.11 -15.57
CA LYS A 44 -12.58 22.47 -15.97
C LYS A 44 -12.44 23.50 -14.85
N GLU A 45 -12.62 23.09 -13.60
CA GLU A 45 -12.51 23.97 -12.44
C GLU A 45 -11.07 24.07 -11.90
N THR A 46 -10.23 23.09 -12.20
CA THR A 46 -8.89 22.92 -11.60
C THR A 46 -7.74 23.16 -12.58
N TRP A 47 -7.98 23.01 -13.90
CA TRP A 47 -6.96 23.07 -14.93
C TRP A 47 -7.02 24.38 -15.71
N SER A 48 -5.95 25.19 -15.61
CA SER A 48 -5.84 26.49 -16.30
C SER A 48 -5.22 26.43 -17.71
N GLY A 49 -5.09 25.23 -18.29
CA GLY A 49 -4.47 24.98 -19.59
C GLY A 49 -2.99 24.57 -19.51
N PHE A 50 -2.37 24.26 -20.65
CA PHE A 50 -0.94 23.95 -20.74
C PHE A 50 -0.09 25.22 -20.68
N LYS A 51 0.01 25.82 -19.49
CA LYS A 51 0.92 26.95 -19.22
C LYS A 51 2.20 26.43 -18.56
N LEU A 52 3.15 25.98 -19.38
CA LEU A 52 4.43 25.40 -18.92
C LEU A 52 5.16 26.27 -17.88
N ASN A 53 5.18 27.59 -18.07
CA ASN A 53 5.82 28.52 -17.13
C ASN A 53 5.12 28.59 -15.77
N SER A 54 3.79 28.44 -15.73
CA SER A 54 3.02 28.40 -14.48
C SER A 54 3.07 27.02 -13.83
N ALA A 55 3.14 25.94 -14.62
CA ALA A 55 3.26 24.57 -14.15
C ALA A 55 4.65 24.26 -13.54
N LEU A 56 5.69 24.93 -14.02
CA LEU A 56 7.05 24.86 -13.46
C LEU A 56 7.30 25.87 -12.34
N SER A 57 6.33 26.75 -12.06
CA SER A 57 6.40 27.68 -10.93
C SER A 57 6.09 26.94 -9.62
N ASN A 58 6.77 27.30 -8.52
CA ASN A 58 6.57 26.74 -7.17
C ASN A 58 6.98 25.28 -6.93
N TRP A 59 7.84 24.69 -7.76
CA TRP A 59 8.40 23.35 -7.53
C TRP A 59 9.14 23.21 -6.18
N SER A 60 9.68 24.31 -5.65
CA SER A 60 10.31 24.33 -4.32
C SER A 60 9.36 23.93 -3.20
N ILE A 61 8.08 24.33 -3.27
CA ILE A 61 7.06 23.98 -2.28
C ILE A 61 6.70 22.49 -2.43
N PHE A 62 6.54 22.04 -3.68
CA PHE A 62 6.27 20.64 -3.98
C PHE A 62 7.36 19.72 -3.43
N PHE A 63 8.63 20.02 -3.70
CA PHE A 63 9.74 19.22 -3.16
C PHE A 63 9.86 19.32 -1.64
N LYS A 64 9.63 20.50 -1.05
CA LYS A 64 9.69 20.68 0.40
C LYS A 64 8.66 19.82 1.15
N LEU A 65 7.50 19.59 0.55
CA LEU A 65 6.44 18.73 1.10
C LEU A 65 6.58 17.26 0.66
N GLY A 66 6.96 17.03 -0.59
CA GLY A 66 7.04 15.71 -1.20
C GLY A 66 8.26 14.90 -0.76
N ILE A 67 9.44 15.53 -0.64
CA ILE A 67 10.68 14.81 -0.27
C ILE A 67 10.55 14.15 1.11
N PRO A 68 10.09 14.83 2.18
CA PRO A 68 9.91 14.18 3.49
C PRO A 68 8.92 13.02 3.44
N GLY A 69 7.79 13.18 2.72
CA GLY A 69 6.79 12.12 2.59
C GLY A 69 7.32 10.89 1.85
N VAL A 70 8.01 11.11 0.72
CA VAL A 70 8.64 10.02 -0.05
C VAL A 70 9.73 9.34 0.78
N LEU A 71 10.56 10.08 1.51
CA LEU A 71 11.59 9.50 2.36
C LEU A 71 10.99 8.66 3.48
N MET A 72 9.91 9.10 4.11
CA MET A 72 9.26 8.32 5.17
C MET A 72 8.76 6.97 4.65
N VAL A 73 8.01 6.97 3.54
CA VAL A 73 7.50 5.73 2.92
C VAL A 73 8.63 4.87 2.37
N ALA A 74 9.63 5.47 1.74
CA ALA A 74 10.77 4.73 1.20
C ALA A 74 11.60 4.05 2.31
N LEU A 75 11.80 4.71 3.45
CA LEU A 75 12.51 4.13 4.58
C LEU A 75 11.75 2.93 5.17
N GLU A 76 10.42 3.00 5.22
CA GLU A 76 9.57 1.90 5.66
C GLU A 76 9.72 0.68 4.73
N GLU A 77 9.56 0.88 3.42
CA GLU A 77 9.72 -0.17 2.42
C GLU A 77 11.14 -0.76 2.39
N TRP A 78 12.17 0.08 2.52
CA TRP A 78 13.56 -0.39 2.59
C TRP A 78 13.82 -1.23 3.83
N CYS A 79 13.14 -0.97 4.95
CA CYS A 79 13.25 -1.84 6.12
C CYS A 79 12.68 -3.24 5.82
N PHE A 80 11.56 -3.33 5.11
CA PHE A 80 11.00 -4.62 4.66
C PHE A 80 11.91 -5.38 3.70
N GLU A 81 12.52 -4.66 2.75
CA GLU A 81 13.48 -5.23 1.82
C GLU A 81 14.74 -5.74 2.54
N MET A 82 15.29 -4.95 3.47
CA MET A 82 16.43 -5.39 4.29
C MET A 82 16.08 -6.63 5.12
N MET A 83 14.89 -6.69 5.73
CA MET A 83 14.43 -7.90 6.43
C MET A 83 14.34 -9.11 5.50
N THR A 84 13.87 -8.92 4.28
CA THR A 84 13.76 -10.00 3.27
C THR A 84 15.14 -10.47 2.81
N LEU A 85 16.09 -9.56 2.59
CA LEU A 85 17.47 -9.90 2.27
C LEU A 85 18.14 -10.69 3.41
N MET A 86 17.91 -10.30 4.66
CA MET A 86 18.41 -11.03 5.82
C MET A 86 17.75 -12.41 5.96
N ALA A 87 16.44 -12.53 5.70
CA ALA A 87 15.77 -13.82 5.68
C ALA A 87 16.35 -14.75 4.60
N GLY A 88 16.78 -14.18 3.46
CA GLY A 88 17.45 -14.92 2.38
C GLY A 88 18.80 -15.53 2.77
N THR A 89 19.55 -14.92 3.71
CA THR A 89 20.83 -15.47 4.17
C THR A 89 20.68 -16.56 5.24
N LEU A 90 19.53 -16.60 5.92
CA LEU A 90 19.21 -17.60 6.96
C LEU A 90 18.76 -18.95 6.38
N GLY A 91 18.25 -18.97 5.15
CA GLY A 91 17.89 -20.19 4.44
C GLY A 91 16.55 -20.09 3.69
N SER A 92 16.27 -21.10 2.86
CA SER A 92 15.04 -21.14 2.04
C SER A 92 13.76 -21.20 2.88
N VAL A 93 13.80 -21.86 4.04
CA VAL A 93 12.64 -22.00 4.94
C VAL A 93 12.26 -20.64 5.53
N THR A 94 13.25 -19.90 6.05
CA THR A 94 13.04 -18.54 6.61
C THR A 94 12.57 -17.57 5.54
N LEU A 95 13.17 -17.60 4.35
CA LEU A 95 12.75 -16.78 3.23
C LEU A 95 11.30 -17.09 2.79
N GLY A 96 10.94 -18.37 2.73
CA GLY A 96 9.58 -18.81 2.42
C GLY A 96 8.55 -18.33 3.45
N ALA A 97 8.87 -18.43 4.74
CA ALA A 97 8.00 -17.96 5.81
C ALA A 97 7.81 -16.43 5.75
N GLN A 98 8.90 -15.69 5.55
CA GLN A 98 8.87 -14.23 5.40
C GLN A 98 8.04 -13.81 4.19
N ALA A 99 8.18 -14.49 3.06
CA ALA A 99 7.40 -14.21 1.85
C ALA A 99 5.89 -14.41 2.09
N ILE A 100 5.49 -15.48 2.76
CA ILE A 100 4.07 -15.73 3.10
C ILE A 100 3.54 -14.61 4.00
N VAL A 101 4.29 -14.24 5.04
CA VAL A 101 3.92 -13.17 5.98
C VAL A 101 3.76 -11.84 5.24
N PHE A 102 4.70 -11.48 4.37
CA PHE A 102 4.67 -10.27 3.57
C PHE A 102 3.47 -10.21 2.61
N GLN A 103 3.12 -11.34 1.98
CA GLN A 103 1.95 -11.41 1.10
C GLN A 103 0.63 -11.23 1.86
N ILE A 104 0.53 -11.84 3.04
CA ILE A 104 -0.64 -11.67 3.92
C ILE A 104 -0.74 -10.22 4.40
N GLN A 105 0.39 -9.63 4.83
CA GLN A 105 0.47 -8.23 5.22
C GLN A 105 0.00 -7.30 4.10
N SER A 106 0.48 -7.52 2.87
CA SER A 106 0.12 -6.70 1.69
C SER A 106 -1.39 -6.72 1.42
N ILE A 107 -2.07 -7.86 1.59
CA ILE A 107 -3.53 -7.96 1.43
C ILE A 107 -4.25 -7.16 2.52
N ILE A 108 -3.80 -7.28 3.77
CA ILE A 108 -4.42 -6.61 4.92
C ILE A 108 -4.19 -5.10 4.87
N TYR A 109 -3.01 -4.66 4.40
CA TYR A 109 -2.58 -3.27 4.33
C TYR A 109 -3.38 -2.43 3.31
N MET A 110 -4.01 -3.06 2.31
CA MET A 110 -4.81 -2.35 1.31
C MET A 110 -5.99 -1.57 1.91
N VAL A 111 -6.61 -2.08 2.99
CA VAL A 111 -7.75 -1.41 3.63
C VAL A 111 -7.30 -0.14 4.39
N PRO A 112 -6.29 -0.19 5.29
CA PRO A 112 -5.69 1.00 5.89
C PRO A 112 -5.19 2.01 4.86
N LEU A 113 -4.55 1.57 3.78
CA LEU A 113 -4.00 2.46 2.75
C LEU A 113 -5.09 3.34 2.11
N GLY A 114 -6.26 2.77 1.84
CA GLY A 114 -7.41 3.52 1.34
C GLY A 114 -7.93 4.55 2.34
N LEU A 115 -8.01 4.16 3.62
CA LEU A 115 -8.42 5.06 4.71
C LEU A 115 -7.41 6.19 4.90
N PHE A 116 -6.11 5.88 4.92
CA PHE A 116 -5.02 6.86 5.00
C PHE A 116 -5.14 7.92 3.92
N THR A 117 -5.35 7.49 2.67
CA THR A 117 -5.52 8.41 1.54
C THR A 117 -6.74 9.31 1.71
N ALA A 118 -7.88 8.75 2.15
CA ALA A 118 -9.10 9.54 2.39
C ALA A 118 -8.95 10.55 3.53
N VAL A 119 -8.24 10.18 4.60
CA VAL A 119 -7.97 11.04 5.76
C VAL A 119 -7.04 12.18 5.37
N ASN A 120 -5.94 11.91 4.65
CA ASN A 120 -5.03 12.93 4.15
C ASN A 120 -5.74 13.98 3.28
N ILE A 121 -6.63 13.55 2.38
CA ILE A 121 -7.42 14.48 1.57
C ILE A 121 -8.32 15.35 2.45
N ARG A 122 -9.04 14.77 3.42
CA ARG A 122 -9.94 15.53 4.30
C ARG A 122 -9.20 16.49 5.22
N VAL A 123 -8.08 16.06 5.81
CA VAL A 123 -7.23 16.91 6.65
C VAL A 123 -6.65 18.05 5.82
N GLY A 124 -6.12 17.75 4.62
CA GLY A 124 -5.61 18.75 3.68
C GLY A 124 -6.68 19.78 3.26
N GLN A 125 -7.90 19.32 3.00
CA GLN A 125 -9.04 20.21 2.70
C GLN A 125 -9.38 21.15 3.86
N ARG A 126 -9.41 20.64 5.11
CA ARG A 126 -9.72 21.46 6.30
C ARG A 126 -8.62 22.45 6.64
N LEU A 127 -7.35 22.02 6.55
CA LEU A 127 -6.21 22.91 6.73
C LEU A 127 -6.18 23.99 5.64
N GLY A 128 -6.48 23.65 4.39
CA GLY A 128 -6.62 24.61 3.29
C GLY A 128 -7.78 25.61 3.47
N ALA A 129 -8.81 25.25 4.23
CA ALA A 129 -9.93 26.12 4.59
C ALA A 129 -9.68 26.96 5.87
N PHE A 130 -8.45 26.95 6.42
CA PHE A 130 -8.09 27.60 7.69
C PHE A 130 -8.93 27.12 8.90
N ASP A 131 -9.38 25.87 8.88
CA ASP A 131 -10.14 25.23 9.97
C ASP A 131 -9.31 24.13 10.68
N PRO A 132 -8.37 24.51 11.57
CA PRO A 132 -7.52 23.55 12.28
C PRO A 132 -8.31 22.73 13.32
N VAL A 133 -9.41 23.27 13.84
CA VAL A 133 -10.28 22.57 14.79
C VAL A 133 -10.99 21.42 14.09
N GLY A 134 -11.56 21.67 12.91
CA GLY A 134 -12.15 20.63 12.08
C GLY A 134 -11.15 19.59 11.60
N ALA A 135 -9.91 20.00 11.27
CA ALA A 135 -8.84 19.05 10.94
C ALA A 135 -8.56 18.09 12.11
N ARG A 136 -8.51 18.60 13.35
CA ARG A 136 -8.33 17.78 14.56
C ARG A 136 -9.49 16.80 14.80
N TYR A 137 -10.72 17.19 14.49
CA TYR A 137 -11.86 16.26 14.57
C TYR A 137 -11.76 15.15 13.53
N VAL A 138 -11.47 15.49 12.27
CA VAL A 138 -11.26 14.51 11.20
C VAL A 138 -10.19 13.51 11.61
N TYR A 139 -9.09 14.01 12.15
CA TYR A 139 -8.00 13.22 12.69
C TYR A 139 -8.44 12.24 13.79
N PHE A 140 -9.13 12.69 14.84
CA PHE A 140 -9.56 11.78 15.92
C PHE A 140 -10.57 10.74 15.43
N THR A 141 -11.47 11.13 14.52
CA THR A 141 -12.40 10.17 13.90
C THR A 141 -11.69 9.15 13.02
N ALA A 142 -10.61 9.55 12.34
CA ALA A 142 -9.77 8.65 11.58
C ALA A 142 -9.09 7.62 12.48
N LEU A 143 -8.54 8.07 13.62
CA LEU A 143 -7.84 7.20 14.57
C LEU A 143 -8.76 6.12 15.13
N THR A 144 -10.01 6.46 15.47
CA THR A 144 -10.97 5.46 15.95
C THR A 144 -11.35 4.47 14.85
N ILE A 145 -11.60 4.93 13.62
CA ILE A 145 -11.93 4.06 12.48
C ILE A 145 -10.78 3.12 12.16
N ILE A 146 -9.55 3.63 12.06
CA ILE A 146 -8.36 2.82 11.75
C ILE A 146 -8.11 1.78 12.83
N SER A 147 -8.27 2.14 14.11
CA SER A 147 -8.12 1.19 15.23
C SER A 147 -9.15 0.05 15.15
N ILE A 148 -10.40 0.37 14.80
CA ILE A 148 -11.46 -0.61 14.61
C ILE A 148 -11.13 -1.51 13.42
N VAL A 149 -10.71 -0.93 12.29
CA VAL A 149 -10.38 -1.68 11.08
C VAL A 149 -9.17 -2.59 11.31
N ALA A 150 -8.12 -2.12 11.99
CA ALA A 150 -6.96 -2.93 12.36
C ALA A 150 -7.33 -4.13 13.23
N LEU A 151 -8.28 -3.97 14.16
CA LEU A 151 -8.83 -5.09 14.93
C LEU A 151 -9.60 -6.06 14.03
N PHE A 152 -10.48 -5.57 13.17
CA PHE A 152 -11.29 -6.41 12.28
C PHE A 152 -10.47 -7.17 11.26
N THR A 153 -9.38 -6.59 10.75
CA THR A 153 -8.52 -7.26 9.76
C THR A 153 -7.42 -8.09 10.40
N GLY A 154 -6.86 -7.65 11.53
CA GLY A 154 -5.78 -8.36 12.23
C GLY A 154 -6.25 -9.55 13.07
N LEU A 155 -7.41 -9.46 13.73
CA LEU A 155 -7.91 -10.52 14.61
C LEU A 155 -8.11 -11.87 13.88
N PRO A 156 -8.74 -11.92 12.68
CA PRO A 156 -8.88 -13.16 11.92
C PRO A 156 -7.53 -13.79 11.57
N VAL A 157 -6.51 -12.97 11.30
CA VAL A 157 -5.16 -13.43 10.91
C VAL A 157 -4.46 -14.13 12.06
N VAL A 158 -4.62 -13.59 13.27
CA VAL A 158 -4.08 -14.22 14.49
C VAL A 158 -4.84 -15.50 14.83
N LEU A 159 -6.17 -15.49 14.74
CA LEU A 159 -7.01 -16.66 15.04
C LEU A 159 -6.78 -17.81 14.05
N LEU A 160 -6.60 -17.48 12.77
CA LEU A 160 -6.41 -18.45 11.68
C LEU A 160 -4.92 -18.64 11.34
N ARG A 161 -3.99 -18.20 12.20
CA ARG A 161 -2.54 -18.24 11.95
C ARG A 161 -1.99 -19.64 11.61
N HIS A 162 -2.67 -20.69 12.05
CA HIS A 162 -2.28 -22.08 11.79
C HIS A 162 -2.85 -22.64 10.48
N TYR A 163 -3.83 -21.97 9.87
CA TYR A 163 -4.48 -22.42 8.63
C TYR A 163 -4.04 -21.58 7.41
N ILE A 164 -3.82 -20.27 7.59
CA ILE A 164 -3.47 -19.37 6.49
C ILE A 164 -2.17 -19.80 5.76
N PRO A 165 -1.07 -20.16 6.45
CA PRO A 165 0.17 -20.55 5.76
C PRO A 165 0.01 -21.76 4.83
N TYR A 166 -0.86 -22.71 5.18
CA TYR A 166 -1.13 -23.91 4.37
C TYR A 166 -1.82 -23.62 3.04
N MET A 167 -2.39 -22.41 2.85
CA MET A 167 -2.90 -21.99 1.54
C MET A 167 -1.78 -21.66 0.55
N PHE A 168 -0.57 -21.36 1.04
CA PHE A 168 0.57 -20.96 0.21
C PHE A 168 1.56 -22.10 -0.03
N THR A 169 1.77 -22.98 0.95
CA THR A 169 2.74 -24.07 0.86
C THR A 169 2.27 -25.31 1.61
N SER A 170 2.76 -26.47 1.19
CA SER A 170 2.58 -27.76 1.88
C SER A 170 3.77 -28.13 2.79
N ASP A 171 4.81 -27.29 2.84
CA ASP A 171 5.99 -27.50 3.68
C ASP A 171 5.67 -27.14 5.15
N GLU A 172 5.72 -28.15 6.02
CA GLU A 172 5.40 -28.00 7.44
C GLU A 172 6.37 -27.07 8.19
N GLU A 173 7.65 -27.05 7.82
CA GLU A 173 8.64 -26.19 8.49
C GLU A 173 8.37 -24.72 8.19
N VAL A 174 8.06 -24.41 6.92
CA VAL A 174 7.69 -23.06 6.48
C VAL A 174 6.38 -22.61 7.13
N CYS A 175 5.37 -23.49 7.17
CA CYS A 175 4.09 -23.20 7.80
C CYS A 175 4.21 -22.94 9.30
N SER A 176 5.02 -23.75 10.00
CA SER A 176 5.29 -23.60 11.43
C SER A 176 5.91 -22.23 11.72
N LEU A 177 6.98 -21.88 10.99
CA LEU A 177 7.68 -20.62 11.17
C LEU A 177 6.79 -19.41 10.82
N ALA A 178 6.06 -19.47 9.70
CA ALA A 178 5.11 -18.41 9.33
C ALA A 178 4.04 -18.19 10.40
N SER A 179 3.50 -19.27 10.99
CA SER A 179 2.48 -19.17 12.04
C SER A 179 2.97 -18.47 13.32
N GLN A 180 4.28 -18.52 13.59
CA GLN A 180 4.91 -17.81 14.70
C GLN A 180 5.11 -16.32 14.41
N LEU A 181 5.30 -15.96 13.14
CA LEU A 181 5.50 -14.57 12.69
C LEU A 181 4.18 -13.81 12.51
N LEU A 182 3.10 -14.49 12.09
CA LEU A 182 1.80 -13.85 11.82
C LEU A 182 1.24 -12.96 12.96
N PRO A 183 1.37 -13.31 14.25
CA PRO A 183 0.97 -12.42 15.33
C PRO A 183 1.68 -11.07 15.36
N MET A 184 2.92 -10.98 14.84
CA MET A 184 3.64 -9.70 14.75
C MET A 184 2.96 -8.73 13.78
N LEU A 185 2.25 -9.23 12.76
CA LEU A 185 1.50 -8.39 11.83
C LEU A 185 0.42 -7.57 12.54
N LEU A 186 -0.21 -8.12 13.58
CA LEU A 186 -1.21 -7.38 14.35
C LEU A 186 -0.56 -6.19 15.07
N LEU A 187 0.59 -6.39 15.69
CA LEU A 187 1.34 -5.30 16.32
C LEU A 187 1.77 -4.25 15.28
N PHE A 188 2.26 -4.70 14.13
CA PHE A 188 2.64 -3.81 13.03
C PHE A 188 1.45 -2.96 12.54
N GLN A 189 0.29 -3.57 12.30
CA GLN A 189 -0.94 -2.89 11.92
C GLN A 189 -1.38 -1.82 12.93
N PHE A 190 -1.26 -2.13 14.23
CA PHE A 190 -1.55 -1.17 15.29
C PHE A 190 -0.59 0.02 15.27
N LEU A 191 0.71 -0.24 15.12
CA LEU A 191 1.74 0.80 15.06
C LEU A 191 1.57 1.70 13.82
N GLU A 192 1.24 1.13 12.67
CA GLU A 192 0.92 1.90 11.46
C GLU A 192 -0.29 2.82 11.67
N GLY A 193 -1.33 2.32 12.35
CA GLY A 193 -2.50 3.14 12.69
C GLY A 193 -2.15 4.38 13.52
N PHE A 194 -1.15 4.26 14.41
CA PHE A 194 -0.60 5.41 15.13
C PHE A 194 0.33 6.28 14.27
N ALA A 195 1.16 5.70 13.41
CA ALA A 195 2.06 6.45 12.54
C ALA A 195 1.31 7.38 11.58
N VAL A 196 0.22 6.89 10.98
CA VAL A 196 -0.74 7.67 10.18
C VAL A 196 -1.27 8.89 10.94
N SER A 197 -1.36 8.77 12.26
CA SER A 197 -1.87 9.81 13.14
C SER A 197 -0.80 10.85 13.54
N THR A 198 0.37 10.90 12.92
CA THR A 198 1.36 11.96 13.27
C THR A 198 1.52 13.03 12.19
N PHE A 199 0.64 13.00 11.19
CA PHE A 199 0.55 13.99 10.11
C PHE A 199 -0.51 15.07 10.35
#